data_AF-A0A061SLA3-F1
#
_entry.id   AF-A0A061SLA3-F1
#
_cell.length_a   1.000
_cell.length_b   1.000
_cell.length_c   1.000
_cell.angle_alpha   90.00
_cell.angle_beta   90.00
_cell.angle_gamma   90.00
#
_symmetry.space_group_name_H-M   'P 1'
#
loop_
_entity.id
_entity.type
_entity.pdbx_description
1 polymer ?
#
loop_
_entity_poly.entity_id
_entity_poly.type
_entity_poly.pdbx_seq_one_letter_code
_entity_poly.pdbx_strand_id
1 'polypeptide(L)' 'MAKVTIDGKEYDTDKLPEETRRQLQNVAYCDRKLEDMKNEMALFQTARNSYALSLNKMLEDEK' A
#
# COMPACT_ATOMS: atom_id res chain seq x y z
N MET A 1 -18.15 -17.58 11.20
CA MET A 1 -17.83 -17.36 9.79
C MET A 1 -16.92 -16.16 9.69
N ALA A 2 -15.63 -16.38 9.89
CA ALA A 2 -14.63 -15.36 9.57
C ALA A 2 -14.54 -15.27 8.04
N LYS A 3 -14.94 -14.13 7.48
CA LYS A 3 -14.90 -13.87 6.05
C LYS A 3 -13.74 -12.96 5.70
N VAL A 4 -13.05 -13.27 4.61
CA VAL A 4 -11.94 -12.46 4.09
C VAL A 4 -12.18 -12.21 2.62
N THR A 5 -11.97 -10.97 2.18
CA THR A 5 -12.10 -10.58 0.78
C THR A 5 -10.71 -10.41 0.17
N ILE A 6 -10.44 -11.14 -0.91
CA ILE A 6 -9.21 -11.01 -1.71
C ILE A 6 -9.63 -10.94 -3.18
N ASP A 7 -9.04 -10.02 -3.94
CA ASP A 7 -9.36 -9.78 -5.36
C ASP A 7 -10.87 -9.58 -5.63
N GLY A 8 -11.56 -8.93 -4.69
CA GLY A 8 -13.00 -8.68 -4.77
C GLY A 8 -13.89 -9.92 -4.56
N LYS A 9 -13.31 -11.07 -4.20
CA LYS A 9 -14.04 -12.30 -3.87
C LYS A 9 -14.05 -12.52 -2.36
N GLU A 10 -15.23 -12.78 -1.83
CA GLU A 10 -15.42 -13.10 -0.41
C GLU A 10 -15.23 -14.61 -0.18
N TYR A 11 -14.38 -14.96 0.78
CA TYR A 11 -14.09 -16.34 1.15
C TYR A 11 -14.55 -16.61 2.58
N ASP A 12 -15.35 -17.66 2.76
CA ASP A 12 -15.71 -18.18 4.09
C ASP A 12 -14.58 -19.06 4.60
N THR A 13 -13.72 -18.48 5.43
CA THR A 13 -12.49 -19.17 5.85
C THR A 13 -12.78 -20.45 6.64
N ASP A 14 -13.95 -20.53 7.31
CA ASP A 14 -14.34 -21.67 8.13
C ASP A 14 -14.68 -22.93 7.31
N LYS A 15 -14.92 -22.77 6.00
CA LYS A 15 -15.18 -23.86 5.06
C LYS A 15 -13.96 -24.27 4.24
N LEU A 16 -12.83 -23.60 4.42
CA LEU A 16 -11.61 -23.86 3.66
C LEU A 16 -10.69 -24.85 4.38
N PRO A 17 -9.97 -25.71 3.62
CA PRO A 17 -8.85 -26.48 4.17
C PRO A 17 -7.83 -25.55 4.85
N GLU A 18 -7.16 -26.05 5.89
CA GLU A 18 -6.19 -25.28 6.68
C GLU A 18 -5.11 -24.64 5.81
N GLU A 19 -4.54 -25.40 4.88
CA GLU A 19 -3.53 -24.92 3.94
C GLU A 19 -4.04 -23.76 3.06
N THR A 20 -5.28 -23.86 2.57
CA THR A 20 -5.90 -22.80 1.77
C THR A 20 -6.12 -21.55 2.60
N ARG A 21 -6.57 -21.70 3.87
CA ARG A 21 -6.73 -20.58 4.80
C ARG A 21 -5.40 -19.88 5.07
N ARG A 22 -4.32 -20.66 5.26
CA ARG A 22 -2.97 -20.12 5.48
C ARG A 22 -2.49 -19.32 4.27
N GLN A 23 -2.66 -19.82 3.05
CA GLN A 23 -2.27 -19.06 1.86
C GLN A 23 -3.09 -17.79 1.68
N LEU A 24 -4.39 -17.85 1.96
CA LEU A 24 -5.26 -16.69 1.96
C LEU A 24 -4.81 -15.62 2.98
N GLN A 25 -4.39 -16.03 4.18
CA GLN A 25 -3.81 -15.10 5.16
C GLN A 25 -2.49 -14.49 4.67
N ASN A 26 -1.62 -15.27 4.01
CA ASN A 26 -0.38 -14.76 3.44
C ASN A 26 -0.63 -13.70 2.36
N VAL A 27 -1.59 -13.95 1.46
CA VAL A 27 -1.96 -12.97 0.42
C VAL A 27 -2.50 -11.69 1.06
N ALA A 28 -3.44 -11.80 2.00
CA ALA A 28 -3.99 -10.64 2.70
C ALA A 28 -2.91 -9.84 3.48
N TYR A 29 -1.88 -10.51 3.99
CA TYR A 29 -0.74 -9.84 4.62
C TYR A 29 0.09 -9.06 3.59
N CYS A 30 0.42 -9.67 2.45
CA CYS A 30 1.13 -9.01 1.37
C CYS A 30 0.36 -7.79 0.83
N ASP A 31 -0.95 -7.90 0.65
CA ASP A 31 -1.79 -6.81 0.15
C ASP A 31 -1.74 -5.60 1.08
N ARG A 32 -1.87 -5.81 2.40
CA ARG A 32 -1.74 -4.74 3.41
C ARG A 32 -0.37 -4.07 3.34
N LYS A 33 0.71 -4.85 3.17
CA LYS A 33 2.06 -4.30 3.06
C LYS A 33 2.26 -3.49 1.78
N LEU A 34 1.66 -3.92 0.67
CA LEU A 34 1.67 -3.15 -0.57
C LEU A 34 0.89 -1.84 -0.42
N GLU A 35 -0.23 -1.85 0.31
CA GLU A 35 -0.98 -0.63 0.62
C GLU A 35 -0.18 0.33 1.50
N ASP A 36 0.44 -0.17 2.57
CA ASP A 36 1.36 0.60 3.43
C ASP A 36 2.45 1.30 2.58
N MET A 37 3.12 0.54 1.70
CA MET A 37 4.18 1.07 0.84
C MET A 37 3.67 2.12 -0.16
N LYS A 38 2.45 1.97 -0.70
CA LYS A 38 1.84 2.98 -1.56
C LYS A 38 1.60 4.29 -0.81
N ASN A 39 1.16 4.20 0.45
CA ASN A 39 0.94 5.36 1.29
C ASN A 39 2.27 6.07 1.61
N GLU A 40 3.32 5.32 1.96
CA GLU A 40 4.67 5.87 2.15
C GLU A 40 5.21 6.53 0.87
N MET A 41 5.03 5.90 -0.28
CA MET A 41 5.45 6.47 -1.57
C MET A 41 4.75 7.80 -1.85
N ALA A 42 3.44 7.90 -1.58
CA ALA A 42 2.69 9.14 -1.74
C ALA A 42 3.20 10.27 -0.82
N LEU A 43 3.56 9.93 0.42
CA LEU A 43 4.18 10.86 1.36
C LEU A 43 5.51 11.40 0.82
N PHE A 44 6.41 10.51 0.40
CA PHE A 44 7.71 10.91 -0.15
C PHE A 44 7.59 11.71 -1.44
N GLN A 45 6.66 11.36 -2.33
CA GLN A 45 6.40 12.10 -3.56
C GLN A 45 5.97 13.54 -3.26
N THR A 46 5.11 13.73 -2.25
CA THR A 46 4.65 15.05 -1.81
C THR A 46 5.82 15.87 -1.27
N ALA A 47 6.63 15.30 -0.38
CA ALA A 47 7.81 15.97 0.17
C ALA A 47 8.81 16.37 -0.92
N ARG A 48 9.13 15.44 -1.83
CA ARG A 48 10.04 15.68 -2.97
C ARG A 48 9.54 16.81 -3.87
N ASN A 49 8.24 16.85 -4.16
CA ASN A 49 7.66 17.92 -4.97
C ASN A 49 7.78 19.28 -4.27
N SER A 50 7.53 19.34 -2.95
CA SER A 50 7.71 20.55 -2.16
C SER A 50 9.16 21.05 -2.20
N TYR A 51 10.14 20.15 -2.02
CA TYR A 51 11.54 20.52 -2.07
C TYR A 51 11.97 20.98 -3.47
N ALA A 52 11.50 20.33 -4.53
CA ALA A 52 11.78 20.74 -5.91
C ALA A 52 11.24 22.15 -6.19
N LEU A 53 10.03 22.47 -5.74
CA LEU A 53 9.46 23.82 -5.86
C LEU A 53 10.27 24.87 -5.10
N SER A 54 10.70 24.55 -3.87
CA SER A 54 11.55 25.46 -3.08
C SER A 54 12.90 25.69 -3.76
N LEU A 55 13.51 24.63 -4.28
CA LEU A 55 14.80 24.71 -4.97
C LEU A 55 14.71 25.57 -6.23
N ASN A 56 13.66 25.40 -7.03
CA ASN A 56 13.47 26.21 -8.24
C ASN A 56 13.39 27.71 -7.94
N LYS A 57 12.68 28.10 -6.87
CA LYS A 57 12.61 29.50 -6.43
C LYS A 57 13.98 30.06 -6.06
N MET A 58 14.76 29.30 -5.29
CA MET A 58 16.12 29.70 -4.90
C MET A 58 17.02 29.91 -6.13
N LEU A 59 16.92 29.04 -7.14
CA LEU A 59 17.70 29.13 -8.38
C LEU A 59 17.24 30.28 -9.31
N GLU A 60 15.97 30.70 -9.21
CA GLU A 60 15.47 31.89 -9.91
C GLU A 60 15.93 33.18 -9.23
N ASP A 61 15.92 33.22 -7.90
CA ASP A 61 16.35 34.38 -7.10
C ASP A 61 17.87 34.64 -7.17
N GLU A 62 18.67 33.62 -7.50
CA GLU A 62 20.12 33.74 -7.71
C GLU A 62 20.52 34.32 -9.09
N LYS A 63 19.57 34.57 -10.00
CA LYS A 63 19.81 35.17 -11.33
C LYS A 63 19.59 36.67 -11.34
#